data_AF-A0A8H5DCH6-F1
#
_entry.id   AF-A0A8H5DCH6-F1
#
_cell.length_a   1.000
_cell.length_b   1.000
_cell.length_c   1.000
_cell.angle_alpha   90.00
_cell.angle_beta   90.00
_cell.angle_gamma   90.00
#
_symmetry.space_group_name_H-M   'P 1'
#
loop_
_entity.id
_entity.type
_entity.pdbx_description
1 polymer ?
#
loop_
_entity_poly.entity_id
_entity_poly.type
_entity_poly.pdbx_seq_one_letter_code
_entity_poly.pdbx_strand_id
1 'polypeptide(L)'
;MDLNTCDHDPFIEAPSEEGLKPSRQPPRYTGTPWKIFISDVKLFFEHLLYLPYIFFPLWPTRSGQLCELYPSRENLIDIAYHSVLFVTQLGFLVSLATLAFLPTFTYLGYVAIFFAVNELVCWHFNRGIPRSGLKSTEDAWSRRWPQRDNEAWIFLNGICVGQNWFQKNIDRISRTFHRPVVGVHNRTAGVVFDLVQCLIQRALLYATQDVRGCYVLVKKALLDQRKTKVVLILHSQGGIEGGMIIDWLLDEMPLRELQKLEVYTFGNLANHFSNPCRGIDTETPVIPHIEHYVNEKDFASRFGVLNFTKHYTQNENRFAGKVFISRSGGHQLNQHYLDGMFPLDKSLRKARRAREGDFMNHKVRIRRNGTIKETTREQLPRGLEIVNDGEVTTAATEPEAGPSNGDFGITNEDEEEGWIEPDHKPSQGDSNGSEKTKAQEITPNQVPRMGDLSRLWKYRNGGLPDDSNLPNSLLVQDATVSKSVFNGI
;
A
#
# COMPACT_ATOMS: atom_id res chain seq x y z
N MET A 1 -39.68 -3.31 -13.69
CA MET A 1 -39.15 -3.79 -12.40
C MET A 1 -37.64 -3.80 -12.53
N ASP A 2 -37.01 -2.66 -12.25
CA ASP A 2 -35.56 -2.48 -12.36
C ASP A 2 -34.90 -2.92 -11.05
N LEU A 3 -34.37 -4.13 -11.03
CA LEU A 3 -33.55 -4.65 -9.94
C LEU A 3 -32.07 -4.40 -10.25
N ASN A 4 -31.46 -3.52 -9.45
CA ASN A 4 -30.05 -3.54 -9.04
C ASN A 4 -28.94 -3.56 -10.12
N THR A 5 -28.76 -2.47 -10.86
CA THR A 5 -27.46 -2.17 -11.51
C THR A 5 -26.51 -1.36 -10.62
N CYS A 6 -26.97 -0.89 -9.45
CA CYS A 6 -26.22 0.04 -8.61
C CYS A 6 -25.28 -0.58 -7.55
N ASP A 7 -25.23 -1.91 -7.37
CA ASP A 7 -24.52 -2.52 -6.22
C ASP A 7 -23.14 -3.12 -6.58
N HIS A 8 -22.67 -2.94 -7.81
CA HIS A 8 -21.42 -3.54 -8.32
C HIS A 8 -20.25 -2.56 -8.51
N ASP A 9 -20.42 -1.29 -8.13
CA ASP A 9 -19.36 -0.31 -8.24
C ASP A 9 -18.50 -0.22 -6.97
N PRO A 10 -17.23 0.22 -7.11
CA PRO A 10 -16.38 0.59 -5.99
C PRO A 10 -17.02 1.64 -5.07
N PHE A 11 -16.65 1.60 -3.80
CA PHE A 11 -17.11 2.55 -2.78
C PHE A 11 -16.02 2.81 -1.74
N ILE A 12 -16.23 3.84 -0.92
CA ILE A 12 -15.31 4.24 0.15
C ILE A 12 -16.03 4.23 1.50
N GLU A 13 -15.36 3.76 2.54
CA GLU A 13 -15.77 3.91 3.93
C GLU A 13 -14.92 4.99 4.59
N ALA A 14 -15.58 5.93 5.28
CA ALA A 14 -14.93 6.99 6.03
C ALA A 14 -14.20 6.42 7.26
N PRO A 15 -13.22 7.16 7.82
CA PRO A 15 -12.60 6.78 9.08
C PRO A 15 -13.64 6.62 10.20
N SER A 16 -13.39 5.70 11.13
CA SER A 16 -14.24 5.55 12.32
C SER A 16 -14.10 6.74 13.26
N GLU A 17 -15.22 7.38 13.62
CA GLU A 17 -15.26 8.38 14.69
C GLU A 17 -15.72 7.79 16.03
N GLU A 18 -16.02 6.48 16.08
CA GLU A 18 -16.64 5.84 17.25
C GLU A 18 -15.68 5.62 18.43
N GLY A 19 -14.37 5.80 18.23
CA GLY A 19 -13.35 5.63 19.27
C GLY A 19 -13.48 6.57 20.48
N LEU A 20 -14.27 7.64 20.34
CA LEU A 20 -14.54 8.66 21.36
C LEU A 20 -15.78 8.36 22.22
N LYS A 21 -16.57 7.32 21.91
CA LYS A 21 -17.74 6.94 22.70
C LYS A 21 -17.33 5.99 23.85
N PRO A 22 -17.89 6.14 25.06
CA PRO A 22 -17.63 5.22 26.17
C PRO A 22 -18.09 3.79 25.81
N SER A 23 -17.16 2.84 25.75
CA SER A 23 -17.48 1.42 25.59
C SER A 23 -17.61 0.74 26.95
N ARG A 24 -18.58 -0.16 27.09
CA ARG A 24 -18.76 -1.00 28.29
C ARG A 24 -17.87 -2.24 28.29
N GLN A 25 -17.26 -2.59 27.16
CA GLN A 25 -16.37 -3.73 27.00
C GLN A 25 -15.02 -3.29 26.42
N PRO A 26 -13.91 -3.96 26.78
CA PRO A 26 -12.63 -3.71 26.14
C PRO A 26 -12.76 -3.96 24.63
N PRO A 27 -12.05 -3.18 23.78
CA PRO A 27 -12.03 -3.41 22.33
C PRO A 27 -11.75 -4.88 22.01
N ARG A 28 -12.38 -5.43 20.96
CA ARG A 28 -12.30 -6.89 20.69
C ARG A 28 -10.87 -7.42 20.58
N TYR A 29 -9.94 -6.63 20.06
CA TYR A 29 -8.52 -6.98 19.93
C TYR A 29 -7.73 -6.99 21.26
N THR A 30 -8.29 -6.44 22.33
CA THR A 30 -7.71 -6.44 23.69
C THR A 30 -8.31 -7.53 24.60
N GLY A 31 -9.12 -8.42 24.01
CA GLY A 31 -9.64 -9.59 24.72
C GLY A 31 -8.52 -10.56 25.14
N THR A 32 -8.89 -11.62 25.87
CA THR A 32 -7.90 -12.65 26.21
C THR A 32 -7.39 -13.33 24.94
N PRO A 33 -6.09 -13.70 24.86
CA PRO A 33 -5.52 -14.26 23.65
C PRO A 33 -6.26 -15.49 23.12
N TRP A 34 -6.72 -16.39 24.02
CA TRP A 34 -7.52 -17.55 23.63
C TRP A 34 -8.85 -17.17 23.00
N LYS A 35 -9.51 -16.12 23.50
CA LYS A 35 -10.78 -15.64 22.92
C LYS A 35 -10.55 -15.06 21.53
N ILE A 36 -9.49 -14.27 21.36
CA ILE A 36 -9.11 -13.69 20.06
C ILE A 36 -8.76 -14.81 19.08
N PHE A 37 -7.92 -15.76 19.50
CA PHE A 37 -7.51 -16.90 18.68
C PHE A 37 -8.71 -17.72 18.21
N ILE A 38 -9.62 -18.10 19.12
CA ILE A 38 -10.84 -18.85 18.74
C ILE A 38 -11.74 -18.03 17.83
N SER A 39 -11.86 -16.72 18.07
CA SER A 39 -12.62 -15.81 17.19
C SER A 39 -12.02 -15.75 15.79
N ASP A 40 -10.70 -15.68 15.68
CA ASP A 40 -9.98 -15.67 14.41
C ASP A 40 -10.08 -17.02 13.70
N VAL A 41 -10.00 -18.14 14.41
CA VAL A 41 -10.24 -19.47 13.82
C VAL A 41 -11.65 -19.57 13.24
N LYS A 42 -12.68 -19.08 13.97
CA LYS A 42 -14.05 -19.04 13.45
C LYS A 42 -14.16 -18.17 12.20
N LEU A 43 -13.60 -16.95 12.24
CA LEU A 43 -13.61 -16.02 11.12
C LEU A 43 -12.89 -16.59 9.88
N PHE A 44 -11.83 -17.36 10.09
CA PHE A 44 -11.11 -18.04 9.02
C PHE A 44 -12.04 -19.01 8.28
N PHE A 45 -12.78 -19.85 9.02
CA PHE A 45 -13.74 -20.79 8.42
C PHE A 45 -14.95 -20.09 7.80
N GLU A 46 -15.44 -18.99 8.37
CA GLU A 46 -16.51 -18.17 7.78
C GLU A 46 -16.13 -17.59 6.41
N HIS A 47 -14.84 -17.36 6.17
CA HIS A 47 -14.32 -16.81 4.93
C HIS A 47 -13.57 -17.83 4.06
N LEU A 48 -13.57 -19.11 4.42
CA LEU A 48 -12.82 -20.16 3.74
C LEU A 48 -13.07 -20.21 2.22
N LEU A 49 -14.32 -19.99 1.80
CA LEU A 49 -14.71 -19.98 0.37
C LEU A 49 -14.07 -18.85 -0.45
N TYR A 50 -13.47 -17.84 0.21
CA TYR A 50 -12.75 -16.76 -0.44
C TYR A 50 -11.26 -17.07 -0.67
N LEU A 51 -10.71 -18.16 -0.13
CA LEU A 51 -9.31 -18.52 -0.33
C LEU A 51 -8.89 -18.61 -1.81
N PRO A 52 -9.70 -19.14 -2.76
CA PRO A 52 -9.33 -19.12 -4.17
C PRO A 52 -9.09 -17.71 -4.72
N TYR A 53 -9.83 -16.71 -4.23
CA TYR A 53 -9.66 -15.31 -4.65
C TYR A 53 -8.34 -14.68 -4.16
N ILE A 54 -7.50 -15.39 -3.41
CA ILE A 54 -6.11 -14.95 -3.20
C ILE A 54 -5.35 -14.91 -4.54
N PHE A 55 -5.62 -15.88 -5.41
CA PHE A 55 -4.96 -16.03 -6.71
C PHE A 55 -5.79 -15.53 -7.88
N PHE A 56 -7.13 -15.57 -7.77
CA PHE A 56 -8.00 -15.13 -8.86
C PHE A 56 -8.34 -13.64 -8.77
N PRO A 57 -8.30 -12.91 -9.90
CA PRO A 57 -8.13 -13.43 -11.27
C PRO A 57 -6.66 -13.59 -11.71
N LEU A 58 -6.32 -14.69 -12.38
CA LEU A 58 -4.97 -14.94 -12.90
C LEU A 58 -4.58 -13.97 -14.04
N TRP A 59 -5.56 -13.38 -14.71
CA TRP A 59 -5.38 -12.45 -15.83
C TRP A 59 -6.31 -11.25 -15.68
N PRO A 60 -5.93 -10.06 -16.18
CA PRO A 60 -4.68 -9.76 -16.90
C PRO A 60 -3.50 -9.45 -15.96
N THR A 61 -2.28 -9.84 -16.37
CA THR A 61 -1.02 -9.44 -15.74
C THR A 61 -0.48 -8.16 -16.38
N ARG A 62 -1.04 -7.00 -16.03
CA ARG A 62 -0.80 -5.73 -16.74
C ARG A 62 0.63 -5.23 -16.56
N SER A 63 1.27 -5.53 -15.43
CA SER A 63 2.68 -5.20 -15.19
C SER A 63 3.67 -6.29 -15.62
N GLY A 64 3.24 -7.28 -16.41
CA GLY A 64 4.11 -8.31 -16.99
C GLY A 64 4.92 -9.04 -15.92
N GLN A 65 6.24 -9.09 -16.09
CA GLN A 65 7.16 -9.81 -15.18
C GLN A 65 7.16 -9.30 -13.73
N LEU A 66 6.67 -8.08 -13.48
CA LEU A 66 6.52 -7.56 -12.11
C LEU A 66 5.34 -8.19 -11.38
N CYS A 67 4.37 -8.77 -12.09
CA CYS A 67 3.24 -9.47 -11.47
C CYS A 67 3.70 -10.81 -10.89
N GLU A 68 3.23 -11.13 -9.69
CA GLU A 68 3.62 -12.32 -8.93
C GLU A 68 3.24 -13.62 -9.66
N LEU A 69 2.07 -13.66 -10.31
CA LEU A 69 1.59 -14.85 -11.03
C LEU A 69 1.88 -14.82 -12.54
N TYR A 70 2.66 -13.85 -13.02
CA TYR A 70 3.11 -13.86 -14.42
C TYR A 70 3.99 -15.09 -14.67
N PRO A 71 3.80 -15.83 -15.79
CA PRO A 71 4.49 -17.10 -16.07
C PRO A 71 5.96 -16.89 -16.50
N SER A 72 6.75 -16.20 -15.67
CA SER A 72 8.21 -16.14 -15.79
C SER A 72 8.84 -17.35 -15.11
N ARG A 73 10.04 -17.74 -15.55
CA ARG A 73 10.78 -18.86 -14.97
C ARG A 73 10.96 -18.72 -13.45
N GLU A 74 11.29 -17.53 -12.97
CA GLU A 74 11.50 -17.24 -11.55
C GLU A 74 10.21 -17.40 -10.75
N ASN A 75 9.11 -16.82 -11.21
CA ASN A 75 7.82 -16.93 -10.53
C ASN A 75 7.31 -18.37 -10.54
N LEU A 76 7.50 -19.12 -11.62
CA LEU A 76 7.12 -20.53 -11.70
C LEU A 76 7.92 -21.40 -10.72
N ILE A 77 9.21 -21.09 -10.53
CA ILE A 77 10.05 -21.75 -9.52
C ILE A 77 9.51 -21.42 -8.12
N ASP A 78 9.24 -20.15 -7.83
CA ASP A 78 8.71 -19.73 -6.52
C ASP A 78 7.37 -20.43 -6.21
N ILE A 79 6.45 -20.47 -7.19
CA ILE A 79 5.16 -21.16 -7.08
C ILE A 79 5.36 -22.66 -6.84
N ALA A 80 6.28 -23.31 -7.56
CA ALA A 80 6.56 -24.72 -7.41
C ALA A 80 7.07 -25.04 -6.00
N TYR A 81 8.04 -24.29 -5.48
CA TYR A 81 8.55 -24.47 -4.12
C TYR A 81 7.48 -24.21 -3.07
N HIS A 82 6.68 -23.15 -3.19
CA HIS A 82 5.57 -22.90 -2.27
C HIS A 82 4.51 -24.01 -2.31
N SER A 83 4.25 -24.60 -3.48
CA SER A 83 3.32 -25.73 -3.64
C SER A 83 3.85 -26.99 -2.94
N VAL A 84 5.15 -27.30 -3.10
CA VAL A 84 5.81 -28.41 -2.39
C VAL A 84 5.80 -28.18 -0.88
N LEU A 85 6.12 -26.97 -0.42
CA LEU A 85 6.05 -26.61 1.00
C LEU A 85 4.63 -26.76 1.54
N PHE A 86 3.62 -26.30 0.81
CA PHE A 86 2.24 -26.44 1.23
C PHE A 86 1.84 -27.90 1.45
N VAL A 87 2.12 -28.78 0.49
CA VAL A 87 1.80 -30.22 0.60
C VAL A 87 2.57 -30.88 1.74
N THR A 88 3.88 -30.61 1.85
CA THR A 88 4.73 -31.23 2.87
C THR A 88 4.39 -30.74 4.28
N GLN A 89 4.06 -29.46 4.46
CA GLN A 89 3.65 -28.89 5.74
C GLN A 89 2.27 -29.41 6.19
N LEU A 90 1.31 -29.55 5.27
CA LEU A 90 0.04 -30.20 5.59
C LEU A 90 0.25 -31.66 5.99
N GLY A 91 1.07 -32.40 5.23
CA GLY A 91 1.45 -33.77 5.57
C GLY A 91 2.10 -33.87 6.95
N PHE A 92 2.98 -32.93 7.29
CA PHE A 92 3.59 -32.82 8.60
C PHE A 92 2.56 -32.61 9.70
N LEU A 93 1.64 -31.65 9.56
CA LEU A 93 0.59 -31.42 10.56
C LEU A 93 -0.29 -32.67 10.80
N VAL A 94 -0.65 -33.39 9.73
CA VAL A 94 -1.39 -34.66 9.85
C VAL A 94 -0.53 -35.71 10.56
N SER A 95 0.75 -35.79 10.23
CA SER A 95 1.68 -36.74 10.83
C SER A 95 1.91 -36.52 12.33
N LEU A 96 1.78 -35.29 12.83
CA LEU A 96 1.96 -34.99 14.26
C LEU A 96 0.96 -35.77 15.12
N ALA A 97 -0.27 -35.94 14.63
CA ALA A 97 -1.30 -36.72 15.31
C ALA A 97 -1.11 -38.23 15.11
N THR A 98 -0.76 -38.66 13.89
CA THR A 98 -0.61 -40.09 13.60
C THR A 98 0.67 -40.68 14.18
N LEU A 99 1.72 -39.90 14.42
CA LEU A 99 3.00 -40.37 14.96
C LEU A 99 3.14 -40.09 16.46
N ALA A 100 2.09 -39.62 17.13
CA ALA A 100 2.11 -39.28 18.56
C ALA A 100 2.42 -40.48 19.49
N PHE A 101 2.31 -41.71 18.99
CA PHE A 101 2.64 -42.93 19.72
C PHE A 101 4.13 -43.32 19.67
N LEU A 102 4.95 -42.62 18.88
CA LEU A 102 6.39 -42.89 18.81
C LEU A 102 7.08 -42.56 20.14
N PRO A 103 8.21 -43.22 20.47
CA PRO A 103 9.03 -42.83 21.61
C PRO A 103 9.41 -41.35 21.55
N THR A 104 9.38 -40.67 22.70
CA THR A 104 9.51 -39.20 22.79
C THR A 104 10.71 -38.65 22.03
N PHE A 105 11.90 -39.26 22.18
CA PHE A 105 13.10 -38.77 21.47
C PHE A 105 13.02 -38.96 19.95
N THR A 106 12.40 -40.04 19.48
CA THR A 106 12.17 -40.26 18.04
C THR A 106 11.18 -39.24 17.49
N TYR A 107 10.11 -38.96 18.24
CA TYR A 107 9.13 -37.94 17.87
C TYR A 107 9.74 -36.53 17.81
N LEU A 108 10.50 -36.14 18.83
CA LEU A 108 11.21 -34.86 18.85
C LEU A 108 12.27 -34.78 17.74
N GLY A 109 12.98 -35.87 17.47
CA GLY A 109 13.93 -35.96 16.36
C GLY A 109 13.26 -35.77 15.00
N TYR A 110 12.13 -36.43 14.77
CA TYR A 110 11.31 -36.25 13.56
C TYR A 110 10.90 -34.79 13.35
N VAL A 111 10.34 -34.16 14.39
CA VAL A 111 9.93 -32.75 14.36
C VAL A 111 11.12 -31.84 14.06
N ALA A 112 12.25 -32.04 14.74
CA ALA A 112 13.46 -31.25 14.54
C ALA A 112 14.01 -31.38 13.11
N ILE A 113 14.06 -32.60 12.58
CA ILE A 113 14.50 -32.87 11.20
C ILE A 113 13.56 -32.18 10.20
N PHE A 114 12.25 -32.28 10.40
CA PHE A 114 11.29 -31.61 9.52
C PHE A 114 11.51 -30.09 9.49
N PHE A 115 11.63 -29.45 10.66
CA PHE A 115 11.92 -28.02 10.73
C PHE A 115 13.26 -27.65 10.09
N ALA A 116 14.30 -28.46 10.28
CA ALA A 116 15.60 -28.23 9.65
C ALA A 116 15.53 -28.30 8.11
N VAL A 117 14.81 -29.29 7.57
CA VAL A 117 14.60 -29.42 6.11
C VAL A 117 13.72 -28.29 5.59
N ASN A 118 12.65 -27.92 6.30
CA ASN A 118 11.78 -26.81 5.92
C ASN A 118 12.56 -25.49 5.88
N GLU A 119 13.37 -25.21 6.90
CA GLU A 119 14.25 -24.03 6.94
C GLU A 119 15.27 -24.04 5.79
N LEU A 120 15.84 -25.20 5.46
CA LEU A 120 16.77 -25.33 4.33
C LEU A 120 16.10 -24.99 3.00
N VAL A 121 14.85 -25.44 2.78
CA VAL A 121 14.08 -25.07 1.59
C VAL A 121 13.71 -23.58 1.63
N CYS A 122 13.26 -23.08 2.78
CA CYS A 122 12.89 -21.67 2.95
C CYS A 122 14.10 -20.72 2.86
N TRP A 123 15.32 -21.22 3.07
CA TRP A 123 16.54 -20.46 2.82
C TRP A 123 16.64 -19.99 1.36
N HIS A 124 16.12 -20.76 0.40
CA HIS A 124 16.05 -20.35 -1.00
C HIS A 124 15.33 -19.01 -1.18
N PHE A 125 14.22 -18.82 -0.45
CA PHE A 125 13.39 -17.62 -0.52
C PHE A 125 13.95 -16.44 0.26
N ASN A 126 14.59 -16.72 1.40
CA ASN A 126 14.98 -15.70 2.37
C ASN A 126 16.44 -15.23 2.23
N ARG A 127 17.23 -15.85 1.34
CA ARG A 127 18.64 -15.49 1.13
C ARG A 127 18.79 -14.14 0.43
N GLY A 128 19.95 -13.52 0.61
CA GLY A 128 20.36 -12.32 -0.16
C GLY A 128 19.67 -11.02 0.24
N ILE A 129 18.91 -10.99 1.34
CA ILE A 129 18.23 -9.79 1.82
C ILE A 129 19.02 -9.21 3.01
N PRO A 130 19.52 -7.97 2.90
CA PRO A 130 20.30 -7.35 3.97
C PRO A 130 19.41 -6.94 5.14
N ARG A 131 19.98 -6.93 6.35
CA ARG A 131 19.27 -6.50 7.58
C ARG A 131 18.79 -5.05 7.55
N SER A 132 19.42 -4.21 6.73
CA SER A 132 19.01 -2.81 6.52
C SER A 132 17.79 -2.66 5.61
N GLY A 133 17.25 -3.75 5.09
CA GLY A 133 16.20 -3.75 4.07
C GLY A 133 16.77 -3.73 2.65
N LEU A 134 16.02 -4.35 1.74
CA LEU A 134 16.31 -4.42 0.31
C LEU A 134 15.89 -3.10 -0.36
N LYS A 135 16.70 -2.55 -1.25
CA LYS A 135 16.36 -1.30 -1.95
C LYS A 135 15.75 -1.58 -3.31
N SER A 136 14.89 -0.67 -3.78
CA SER A 136 14.43 -0.66 -5.17
C SER A 136 15.62 -0.62 -6.13
N THR A 137 15.52 -1.36 -7.24
CA THR A 137 16.53 -1.42 -8.28
C THR A 137 16.67 -0.05 -8.96
N GLU A 138 17.89 0.47 -9.01
CA GLU A 138 18.21 1.68 -9.77
C GLU A 138 18.60 1.34 -11.21
N ASP A 139 17.95 2.00 -12.15
CA ASP A 139 18.22 1.96 -13.58
C ASP A 139 18.50 3.36 -14.14
N ALA A 140 18.83 3.46 -15.43
CA ALA A 140 19.14 4.73 -16.08
C ALA A 140 17.97 5.74 -16.07
N TRP A 141 16.74 5.28 -15.83
CA TRP A 141 15.54 6.12 -15.80
C TRP A 141 15.27 6.66 -14.40
N SER A 142 15.27 5.79 -13.40
CA SER A 142 15.08 6.12 -11.99
C SER A 142 16.12 7.09 -11.45
N ARG A 143 17.36 7.03 -11.94
CA ARG A 143 18.41 8.02 -11.63
C ARG A 143 18.11 9.43 -12.12
N ARG A 144 17.20 9.60 -13.08
CA ARG A 144 16.78 10.91 -13.61
C ARG A 144 15.62 11.51 -12.82
N TRP A 145 15.00 10.76 -11.91
CA TRP A 145 13.94 11.31 -11.06
C TRP A 145 14.50 12.39 -10.14
N PRO A 146 13.69 13.39 -9.77
CA PRO A 146 14.10 14.36 -8.77
C PRO A 146 14.54 13.67 -7.47
N GLN A 147 15.75 13.95 -7.01
CA GLN A 147 16.24 13.42 -5.75
C GLN A 147 15.45 14.03 -4.59
N ARG A 148 14.89 13.16 -3.75
CA ARG A 148 13.96 13.52 -2.67
C ARG A 148 14.48 13.01 -1.35
N ASP A 149 15.62 13.56 -0.95
CA ASP A 149 16.31 13.13 0.27
C ASP A 149 15.59 13.55 1.55
N ASN A 150 14.53 14.36 1.45
CA ASN A 150 13.64 14.72 2.54
C ASN A 150 12.51 13.72 2.78
N GLU A 151 12.35 12.72 1.91
CA GLU A 151 11.33 11.67 2.04
C GLU A 151 11.99 10.32 2.38
N ALA A 152 11.28 9.46 3.09
CA ALA A 152 11.67 8.06 3.30
C ALA A 152 10.49 7.14 3.01
N TRP A 153 10.66 6.22 2.06
CA TRP A 153 9.61 5.27 1.67
C TRP A 153 10.02 3.86 2.09
N ILE A 154 9.21 3.27 2.97
CA ILE A 154 9.46 1.96 3.59
C ILE A 154 8.31 1.04 3.22
N PHE A 155 8.61 -0.18 2.77
CA PHE A 155 7.63 -1.19 2.42
C PHE A 155 7.82 -2.44 3.28
N LEU A 156 6.74 -2.98 3.84
CA LEU A 156 6.73 -4.26 4.56
C LEU A 156 5.73 -5.21 3.90
N ASN A 157 6.23 -6.35 3.41
CA ASN A 157 5.43 -7.36 2.72
C ASN A 157 4.64 -8.25 3.68
N GLY A 158 3.72 -9.03 3.12
CA GLY A 158 3.05 -10.11 3.83
C GLY A 158 3.74 -11.46 3.67
N ILE A 159 2.98 -12.51 3.98
CA ILE A 159 3.44 -13.90 3.96
C ILE A 159 3.67 -14.45 2.56
N CYS A 160 4.38 -15.58 2.48
CA CYS A 160 4.60 -16.32 1.23
C CYS A 160 5.29 -15.51 0.13
N VAL A 161 6.17 -14.58 0.50
CA VAL A 161 6.91 -13.75 -0.46
C VAL A 161 8.39 -14.09 -0.39
N GLY A 162 8.93 -14.69 -1.44
CA GLY A 162 10.38 -14.88 -1.61
C GLY A 162 11.09 -13.62 -2.11
N GLN A 163 12.42 -13.62 -2.05
CA GLN A 163 13.28 -12.50 -2.48
C GLN A 163 12.91 -11.95 -3.87
N ASN A 164 12.61 -12.83 -4.83
CA ASN A 164 12.27 -12.46 -6.20
C ASN A 164 10.97 -11.63 -6.28
N TRP A 165 9.87 -12.14 -5.72
CA TRP A 165 8.62 -11.39 -5.62
C TRP A 165 8.78 -10.12 -4.78
N PHE A 166 9.56 -10.18 -3.71
CA PHE A 166 9.82 -9.04 -2.84
C PHE A 166 10.50 -7.89 -3.60
N GLN A 167 11.55 -8.15 -4.35
CA GLN A 167 12.22 -7.14 -5.18
C GLN A 167 11.25 -6.56 -6.24
N LYS A 168 10.48 -7.42 -6.92
CA LYS A 168 9.48 -6.99 -7.91
C LYS A 168 8.43 -6.06 -7.31
N ASN A 169 7.98 -6.33 -6.08
CA ASN A 169 7.05 -5.48 -5.34
C ASN A 169 7.65 -4.10 -5.03
N ILE A 170 8.87 -4.06 -4.50
CA ILE A 170 9.59 -2.82 -4.21
C ILE A 170 9.79 -1.99 -5.49
N ASP A 171 10.25 -2.63 -6.57
CA ASP A 171 10.50 -1.99 -7.86
C ASP A 171 9.20 -1.45 -8.47
N ARG A 172 8.12 -2.20 -8.33
CA ARG A 172 6.81 -1.77 -8.81
C ARG A 172 6.29 -0.55 -8.07
N ILE A 173 6.40 -0.52 -6.74
CA ILE A 173 6.05 0.65 -5.92
C ILE A 173 6.92 1.85 -6.36
N SER A 174 8.23 1.64 -6.46
CA SER A 174 9.21 2.67 -6.85
C SER A 174 8.88 3.30 -8.20
N ARG A 175 8.58 2.47 -9.23
CA ARG A 175 8.17 2.93 -10.57
C ARG A 175 6.83 3.64 -10.60
N THR A 176 5.94 3.34 -9.66
CA THR A 176 4.62 3.98 -9.57
C THR A 176 4.73 5.40 -9.03
N PHE A 177 5.53 5.59 -7.97
CA PHE A 177 5.62 6.86 -7.24
C PHE A 177 6.89 7.67 -7.55
N HIS A 178 7.82 7.12 -8.34
CA HIS A 178 9.13 7.70 -8.67
C HIS A 178 9.92 8.09 -7.43
N ARG A 179 10.02 7.13 -6.50
CA ARG A 179 10.75 7.26 -5.23
C ARG A 179 11.57 6.01 -4.99
N PRO A 180 12.78 6.13 -4.40
CA PRO A 180 13.50 4.97 -3.90
C PRO A 180 12.73 4.36 -2.72
N VAL A 181 12.56 3.04 -2.72
CA VAL A 181 11.82 2.33 -1.67
C VAL A 181 12.75 1.36 -0.95
N VAL A 182 12.68 1.34 0.38
CA VAL A 182 13.38 0.36 1.21
C VAL A 182 12.36 -0.68 1.69
N GLY A 183 12.51 -1.91 1.21
CA GLY A 183 11.71 -3.05 1.65
C GLY A 183 12.28 -3.72 2.89
N VAL A 184 11.47 -3.88 3.92
CA VAL A 184 11.71 -4.77 5.06
C VAL A 184 11.03 -6.10 4.79
N HIS A 185 11.80 -7.18 4.79
CA HIS A 185 11.30 -8.49 4.40
C HIS A 185 10.72 -9.23 5.60
N ASN A 186 9.42 -9.47 5.57
CA ASN A 186 8.80 -10.50 6.39
C ASN A 186 9.16 -11.87 5.79
N ARG A 187 10.00 -12.61 6.51
CA ARG A 187 10.55 -13.90 6.06
C ARG A 187 9.45 -14.95 6.03
N THR A 188 9.48 -15.80 5.00
CA THR A 188 8.53 -16.91 4.87
C THR A 188 9.13 -18.21 5.42
N ALA A 189 8.35 -18.93 6.22
CA ALA A 189 8.58 -20.31 6.63
C ALA A 189 7.75 -21.29 5.78
N GLY A 190 7.12 -20.79 4.71
CA GLY A 190 6.18 -21.52 3.85
C GLY A 190 4.73 -21.30 4.26
N VAL A 191 3.81 -21.62 3.33
CA VAL A 191 2.43 -21.12 3.35
C VAL A 191 1.68 -21.47 4.64
N VAL A 192 1.78 -22.72 5.12
CA VAL A 192 1.01 -23.18 6.27
C VAL A 192 1.56 -22.57 7.56
N PHE A 193 2.88 -22.56 7.72
CA PHE A 193 3.52 -22.00 8.91
C PHE A 193 3.38 -20.49 8.99
N ASP A 194 3.43 -19.80 7.86
CA ASP A 194 3.14 -18.38 7.78
C ASP A 194 1.70 -18.07 8.23
N LEU A 195 0.71 -18.88 7.81
CA LEU A 195 -0.68 -18.72 8.28
C LEU A 195 -0.82 -18.96 9.78
N VAL A 196 -0.11 -19.95 10.34
CA VAL A 196 -0.09 -20.19 11.79
C VAL A 196 0.56 -19.01 12.52
N GLN A 197 1.70 -18.51 12.03
CA GLN A 197 2.35 -17.32 12.57
C GLN A 197 1.39 -16.12 12.54
N CYS A 198 0.70 -15.87 11.43
CA CYS A 198 -0.28 -14.80 11.29
C CYS A 198 -1.34 -14.84 12.40
N LEU A 199 -1.93 -16.01 12.67
CA LEU A 199 -2.91 -16.20 13.75
C LEU A 199 -2.30 -15.94 15.14
N ILE A 200 -1.08 -16.43 15.37
CA ILE A 200 -0.34 -16.21 16.63
C ILE A 200 -0.07 -14.71 16.83
N GLN A 201 0.39 -14.00 15.80
CA GLN A 201 0.67 -12.57 15.89
C GLN A 201 -0.60 -11.75 16.16
N ARG A 202 -1.72 -12.11 15.53
CA ARG A 202 -3.02 -11.45 15.78
C ARG A 202 -3.55 -11.69 17.19
N ALA A 203 -3.36 -12.87 17.75
CA ALA A 203 -3.89 -13.25 19.05
C ALA A 203 -3.00 -12.85 20.24
N LEU A 204 -1.67 -12.88 20.06
CA LEU A 204 -0.69 -12.63 21.12
C LEU A 204 0.08 -11.32 20.96
N LEU A 205 -0.11 -10.58 19.87
CA LEU A 205 0.75 -9.43 19.52
C LEU A 205 2.23 -9.82 19.51
N TYR A 206 2.51 -11.03 19.02
CA TYR A 206 3.87 -11.58 18.98
C TYR A 206 4.69 -10.82 17.93
N ALA A 207 5.48 -9.85 18.39
CA ALA A 207 6.38 -9.14 17.50
C ALA A 207 7.53 -10.05 17.06
N THR A 208 7.72 -10.19 15.75
CA THR A 208 8.80 -10.94 15.10
C THR A 208 10.01 -10.05 14.83
N GLN A 209 11.08 -10.59 14.24
CA GLN A 209 12.32 -9.83 14.03
C GLN A 209 12.18 -8.75 12.94
N ASP A 210 11.38 -9.04 11.91
CA ASP A 210 10.94 -8.14 10.84
C ASP A 210 10.16 -6.94 11.41
N VAL A 211 9.18 -7.16 12.31
CA VAL A 211 8.48 -6.09 13.06
C VAL A 211 9.49 -5.16 13.76
N ARG A 212 10.43 -5.73 14.52
CA ARG A 212 11.45 -4.95 15.25
C ARG A 212 12.39 -4.20 14.30
N GLY A 213 12.82 -4.84 13.22
CA GLY A 213 13.67 -4.23 12.20
C GLY A 213 12.99 -3.06 11.48
N CYS A 214 11.72 -3.25 11.09
CA CYS A 214 10.91 -2.22 10.45
C CYS A 214 10.66 -1.06 11.40
N TYR A 215 10.30 -1.33 12.66
CA TYR A 215 10.15 -0.31 13.69
C TYR A 215 11.42 0.57 13.82
N VAL A 216 12.61 -0.05 13.89
CA VAL A 216 13.88 0.70 13.97
C VAL A 216 14.09 1.58 12.74
N LEU A 217 13.78 1.08 11.54
CA LEU A 217 13.93 1.85 10.29
C LEU A 217 12.97 3.03 10.24
N VAL A 218 11.69 2.82 10.57
CA VAL A 218 10.67 3.87 10.60
C VAL A 218 11.02 4.91 11.66
N LYS A 219 11.34 4.48 12.88
CA LYS A 219 11.74 5.37 13.98
C LYS A 219 12.95 6.22 13.61
N LYS A 220 13.99 5.60 13.03
CA LYS A 220 15.18 6.32 12.58
C LYS A 220 14.86 7.35 11.48
N ALA A 221 13.97 7.00 10.56
CA ALA A 221 13.53 7.92 9.51
C ALA A 221 12.72 9.09 10.06
N LEU A 222 11.86 8.86 11.06
CA LEU A 222 11.07 9.92 11.71
C LEU A 222 11.99 10.90 12.47
N LEU A 223 12.95 10.37 13.23
CA LEU A 223 13.89 11.19 14.02
C LEU A 223 14.94 11.94 13.18
N ASP A 224 15.16 11.58 11.92
CA ASP A 224 16.06 12.30 11.03
C ASP A 224 15.45 13.67 10.69
N GLN A 225 16.08 14.74 11.17
CA GLN A 225 15.61 16.11 11.00
C GLN A 225 15.60 16.56 9.53
N ARG A 226 16.33 15.88 8.64
CA ARG A 226 16.28 16.13 7.20
C ARG A 226 15.02 15.56 6.56
N LYS A 227 14.36 14.59 7.21
CA LYS A 227 13.14 13.97 6.72
C LYS A 227 11.94 14.77 7.18
N THR A 228 11.19 15.27 6.20
CA THR A 228 9.90 15.94 6.43
C THR A 228 8.74 14.97 6.28
N LYS A 229 8.97 13.80 5.69
CA LYS A 229 7.92 12.83 5.37
C LYS A 229 8.44 11.41 5.38
N VAL A 230 7.70 10.51 6.03
CA VAL A 230 7.98 9.08 6.10
C VAL A 230 6.73 8.33 5.66
N VAL A 231 6.85 7.56 4.60
CA VAL A 231 5.75 6.77 4.04
C VAL A 231 5.98 5.30 4.36
N LEU A 232 5.03 4.69 5.06
CA LEU A 232 5.02 3.27 5.39
C LEU A 232 3.94 2.55 4.58
N ILE A 233 4.36 1.67 3.67
CA ILE A 233 3.46 0.85 2.86
C ILE A 233 3.46 -0.58 3.41
N LEU A 234 2.28 -1.12 3.63
CA LEU A 234 2.06 -2.43 4.22
C LEU A 234 1.22 -3.30 3.28
N HIS A 235 1.55 -4.57 3.14
CA HIS A 235 0.72 -5.51 2.37
C HIS A 235 0.38 -6.74 3.21
N SER A 236 -0.89 -7.17 3.16
CA SER A 236 -1.33 -8.42 3.77
C SER A 236 -1.00 -8.50 5.28
N GLN A 237 -0.21 -9.48 5.71
CA GLN A 237 0.23 -9.65 7.11
C GLN A 237 1.08 -8.47 7.60
N GLY A 238 1.79 -7.78 6.68
CA GLY A 238 2.50 -6.55 7.01
C GLY A 238 1.58 -5.50 7.64
N GLY A 239 0.26 -5.59 7.44
CA GLY A 239 -0.72 -4.79 8.15
C GLY A 239 -0.84 -5.07 9.65
N ILE A 240 -0.77 -6.35 10.08
CA ILE A 240 -0.72 -6.75 11.49
C ILE A 240 0.57 -6.23 12.12
N GLU A 241 1.69 -6.48 11.43
CA GLU A 241 3.02 -6.06 11.84
C GLU A 241 3.12 -4.53 11.96
N GLY A 242 2.59 -3.82 10.96
CA GLY A 242 2.51 -2.36 10.97
C GLY A 242 1.59 -1.79 12.04
N GLY A 243 0.49 -2.48 12.38
CA GLY A 243 -0.35 -2.10 13.53
C GLY A 243 0.45 -2.11 14.84
N MET A 244 1.22 -3.18 15.09
CA MET A 244 2.11 -3.26 16.26
C MET A 244 3.20 -2.18 16.24
N ILE A 245 3.80 -1.92 15.07
CA ILE A 245 4.81 -0.87 14.90
C ILE A 245 4.21 0.50 15.26
N ILE A 246 3.00 0.78 14.78
CA ILE A 246 2.31 2.04 15.06
C ILE A 246 2.00 2.17 16.54
N ASP A 247 1.53 1.11 17.21
CA ASP A 247 1.27 1.15 18.65
C ASP A 247 2.55 1.51 19.44
N TRP A 248 3.70 0.92 19.08
CA TRP A 248 4.99 1.27 19.71
C TRP A 248 5.45 2.69 19.39
N LEU A 249 5.25 3.15 18.15
CA LEU A 249 5.58 4.52 17.77
C LEU A 249 4.69 5.52 18.50
N LEU A 250 3.40 5.22 18.66
CA LEU A 250 2.48 6.03 19.45
C LEU A 250 2.93 6.09 20.92
N ASP A 251 3.42 5.01 21.50
CA ASP A 251 3.86 5.01 22.90
C ASP A 251 5.14 5.84 23.13
N GLU A 252 6.08 5.81 22.19
CA GLU A 252 7.42 6.38 22.42
C GLU A 252 7.70 7.72 21.72
N MET A 253 7.02 8.03 20.61
CA MET A 253 7.41 9.15 19.75
C MET A 253 6.65 10.44 20.09
N PRO A 254 7.33 11.61 20.05
CA PRO A 254 6.67 12.90 20.13
C PRO A 254 5.66 13.10 19.00
N LEU A 255 4.54 13.79 19.28
CA LEU A 255 3.50 14.09 18.30
C LEU A 255 4.06 14.73 17.02
N ARG A 256 4.97 15.69 17.16
CA ARG A 256 5.61 16.38 16.04
C ARG A 256 6.30 15.43 15.05
N GLU A 257 6.94 14.38 15.55
CA GLU A 257 7.63 13.42 14.69
C GLU A 257 6.64 12.47 14.03
N LEU A 258 5.58 12.07 14.75
CA LEU A 258 4.50 11.23 14.22
C LEU A 258 3.68 11.92 13.11
N GLN A 259 3.60 13.25 13.12
CA GLN A 259 2.94 14.03 12.07
C GLN A 259 3.64 13.92 10.70
N LYS A 260 4.90 13.45 10.64
CA LYS A 260 5.60 13.16 9.39
C LYS A 260 5.18 11.83 8.75
N LEU A 261 4.48 10.97 9.48
CA LEU A 261 4.18 9.59 9.08
C LEU A 261 2.90 9.53 8.23
N GLU A 262 2.98 8.83 7.10
CA GLU A 262 1.84 8.45 6.28
C GLU A 262 1.82 6.92 6.13
N VAL A 263 0.65 6.30 6.28
CA VAL A 263 0.51 4.84 6.27
C VAL A 263 -0.47 4.40 5.19
N TYR A 264 -0.03 3.48 4.34
CA TYR A 264 -0.83 2.94 3.25
C TYR A 264 -0.82 1.43 3.30
N THR A 265 -2.00 0.81 3.30
CA THR A 265 -2.07 -0.66 3.38
C THR A 265 -2.82 -1.25 2.21
N PHE A 266 -2.41 -2.42 1.76
CA PHE A 266 -3.08 -3.21 0.72
C PHE A 266 -3.48 -4.58 1.28
N GLY A 267 -4.77 -4.92 1.26
CA GLY A 267 -5.26 -6.21 1.75
C GLY A 267 -4.96 -6.47 3.23
N ASN A 268 -5.09 -5.44 4.08
CA ASN A 268 -4.64 -5.45 5.47
C ASN A 268 -5.31 -6.55 6.32
N LEU A 269 -4.49 -7.47 6.84
CA LEU A 269 -4.88 -8.56 7.74
C LEU A 269 -4.96 -8.16 9.21
N ALA A 270 -4.85 -6.89 9.60
CA ALA A 270 -4.92 -6.50 11.00
C ALA A 270 -6.34 -6.67 11.57
N ASN A 271 -6.43 -6.91 12.88
CA ASN A 271 -7.69 -6.89 13.64
C ASN A 271 -7.92 -5.57 14.39
N HIS A 272 -6.93 -4.68 14.38
CA HIS A 272 -7.01 -3.31 14.89
C HIS A 272 -6.00 -2.43 14.16
N PHE A 273 -6.25 -1.13 14.17
CA PHE A 273 -5.30 -0.15 13.65
C PHE A 273 -5.51 1.15 14.43
N SER A 274 -4.63 1.42 15.39
CA SER A 274 -4.81 2.52 16.34
C SER A 274 -4.34 3.85 15.75
N ASN A 275 -5.13 4.91 15.98
CA ASN A 275 -4.70 6.28 15.72
C ASN A 275 -5.52 7.24 16.60
N PRO A 276 -5.21 7.34 17.91
CA PRO A 276 -5.95 8.23 18.80
C PRO A 276 -5.74 9.68 18.39
N CYS A 277 -6.70 10.55 18.71
CA CYS A 277 -6.45 12.00 18.73
C CYS A 277 -5.64 12.35 19.98
N ARG A 278 -4.65 13.23 19.87
CA ARG A 278 -3.84 13.71 21.00
C ARG A 278 -3.71 15.22 20.96
N GLY A 279 -3.74 15.84 22.15
CA GLY A 279 -3.59 17.29 22.33
C GLY A 279 -4.88 17.95 22.83
N ILE A 280 -4.91 19.28 22.77
CA ILE A 280 -6.11 20.09 23.08
C ILE A 280 -7.17 19.88 22.00
N ASP A 281 -6.70 19.62 20.78
CA ASP A 281 -7.53 19.28 19.64
C ASP A 281 -7.91 17.80 19.70
N THR A 282 -9.12 17.51 20.17
CA THR A 282 -9.69 16.15 20.24
C THR A 282 -10.08 15.59 18.86
N GLU A 283 -9.85 16.38 17.82
CA GLU A 283 -10.47 16.24 16.51
C GLU A 283 -9.45 15.90 15.42
N THR A 284 -8.14 16.06 15.70
CA THR A 284 -7.05 15.74 14.79
C THR A 284 -6.34 14.43 15.21
N PRO A 285 -6.25 13.43 14.33
CA PRO A 285 -5.52 12.20 14.60
C PRO A 285 -4.00 12.41 14.68
N VAL A 286 -3.30 11.57 15.46
CA VAL A 286 -1.85 11.65 15.64
C VAL A 286 -1.08 11.38 14.34
N ILE A 287 -1.52 10.40 13.57
CA ILE A 287 -0.99 10.10 12.23
C ILE A 287 -1.95 10.73 11.23
N PRO A 288 -1.53 11.74 10.44
CA PRO A 288 -2.45 12.50 9.59
C PRO A 288 -3.13 11.67 8.51
N HIS A 289 -2.42 10.68 7.96
CA HIS A 289 -2.86 9.97 6.77
C HIS A 289 -2.71 8.46 6.94
N ILE A 290 -3.86 7.78 6.99
CA ILE A 290 -3.97 6.33 6.93
C ILE A 290 -5.00 5.96 5.86
N GLU A 291 -4.57 5.21 4.84
CA GLU A 291 -5.46 4.71 3.79
C GLU A 291 -5.33 3.20 3.61
N HIS A 292 -6.48 2.52 3.52
CA HIS A 292 -6.57 1.09 3.27
C HIS A 292 -7.15 0.82 1.90
N TYR A 293 -6.42 0.11 1.06
CA TYR A 293 -6.82 -0.33 -0.27
C TYR A 293 -7.21 -1.80 -0.23
N VAL A 294 -8.43 -2.09 -0.67
CA VAL A 294 -9.09 -3.35 -0.35
C VAL A 294 -9.80 -3.91 -1.57
N ASN A 295 -9.61 -5.21 -1.83
CA ASN A 295 -10.42 -5.97 -2.77
C ASN A 295 -11.51 -6.70 -2.00
N GLU A 296 -12.79 -6.47 -2.32
CA GLU A 296 -13.90 -7.00 -1.54
C GLU A 296 -13.93 -8.54 -1.54
N LYS A 297 -13.50 -9.21 -2.59
CA LYS A 297 -13.48 -10.68 -2.65
C LYS A 297 -12.16 -11.28 -2.15
N ASP A 298 -11.18 -10.46 -1.78
CA ASP A 298 -9.93 -10.93 -1.19
C ASP A 298 -10.18 -11.50 0.21
N PHE A 299 -9.74 -12.75 0.42
CA PHE A 299 -9.81 -13.42 1.72
C PHE A 299 -9.17 -12.61 2.83
N ALA A 300 -7.97 -12.06 2.60
CA ALA A 300 -7.20 -11.35 3.61
C ALA A 300 -7.91 -10.06 4.04
N SER A 301 -8.43 -9.33 3.06
CA SER A 301 -9.27 -8.15 3.27
C SER A 301 -10.51 -8.45 4.10
N ARG A 302 -11.18 -9.58 3.83
CA ARG A 302 -12.35 -10.03 4.59
C ARG A 302 -12.01 -10.47 6.01
N PHE A 303 -10.89 -11.17 6.18
CA PHE A 303 -10.42 -11.64 7.47
C PHE A 303 -9.86 -10.51 8.37
N GLY A 304 -9.33 -9.46 7.74
CA GLY A 304 -8.81 -8.27 8.39
C GLY A 304 -9.74 -7.07 8.22
N VAL A 305 -9.22 -6.02 7.60
CA VAL A 305 -9.82 -4.68 7.55
C VAL A 305 -11.35 -4.67 7.36
N LEU A 306 -11.92 -5.39 6.39
CA LEU A 306 -13.37 -5.35 6.14
C LEU A 306 -14.20 -5.93 7.29
N ASN A 307 -13.71 -6.93 8.02
CA ASN A 307 -14.45 -7.46 9.17
C ASN A 307 -14.40 -6.47 10.34
N PHE A 308 -13.26 -5.80 10.54
CA PHE A 308 -13.08 -4.89 11.66
C PHE A 308 -13.62 -3.49 11.38
N THR A 309 -13.87 -3.12 10.12
CA THR A 309 -14.55 -1.88 9.72
C THR A 309 -16.08 -2.03 9.66
N LYS A 310 -16.62 -3.21 9.27
CA LYS A 310 -18.08 -3.44 9.16
C LYS A 310 -18.88 -3.11 10.44
N HIS A 311 -18.26 -3.24 11.60
CA HIS A 311 -18.89 -3.01 12.90
C HIS A 311 -18.74 -1.56 13.41
N TYR A 312 -18.46 -0.58 12.54
CA TYR A 312 -18.54 0.86 12.83
C TYR A 312 -19.92 1.37 13.27
N THR A 313 -20.90 0.49 13.46
CA THR A 313 -22.21 0.83 14.02
C THR A 313 -22.38 0.32 15.45
N GLN A 314 -21.38 -0.42 15.97
CA GLN A 314 -21.46 -1.12 17.24
C GLN A 314 -20.43 -0.65 18.27
N ASN A 315 -19.66 0.43 18.03
CA ASN A 315 -18.66 0.99 18.95
C ASN A 315 -17.53 0.02 19.38
N GLU A 316 -17.32 -1.10 18.68
CA GLU A 316 -16.49 -2.19 19.20
C GLU A 316 -15.07 -2.29 18.60
N ASN A 317 -14.83 -1.69 17.42
CA ASN A 317 -13.55 -1.82 16.71
C ASN A 317 -12.96 -0.46 16.30
N ARG A 318 -11.76 -0.16 16.81
CA ARG A 318 -10.95 1.01 16.46
C ARG A 318 -10.05 0.65 15.29
N PHE A 319 -10.56 0.81 14.08
CA PHE A 319 -9.78 0.67 12.84
C PHE A 319 -9.67 2.06 12.19
N ALA A 320 -8.54 2.72 12.37
CA ALA A 320 -8.34 4.09 11.91
C ALA A 320 -7.92 4.16 10.45
N GLY A 321 -8.42 5.16 9.73
CA GLY A 321 -8.10 5.39 8.31
C GLY A 321 -9.31 5.19 7.40
N LYS A 322 -9.24 5.77 6.20
CA LYS A 322 -10.28 5.61 5.17
C LYS A 322 -10.05 4.34 4.35
N VAL A 323 -11.13 3.68 3.93
CA VAL A 323 -11.07 2.36 3.28
C VAL A 323 -11.62 2.47 1.86
N PHE A 324 -10.74 2.28 0.88
CA PHE A 324 -11.02 2.23 -0.54
C PHE A 324 -11.35 0.79 -0.96
N ILE A 325 -12.59 0.52 -1.35
CA ILE A 325 -13.09 -0.84 -1.58
C ILE A 325 -13.39 -1.04 -3.07
N SER A 326 -12.56 -1.85 -3.71
CA SER A 326 -12.79 -2.38 -5.05
C SER A 326 -13.67 -3.63 -4.99
N ARG A 327 -14.56 -3.81 -5.96
CA ARG A 327 -15.45 -4.99 -6.06
C ARG A 327 -14.78 -6.25 -6.63
N SER A 328 -13.47 -6.17 -6.90
CA SER A 328 -12.65 -7.25 -7.43
C SER A 328 -12.20 -8.26 -6.37
N GLY A 329 -11.65 -9.38 -6.84
CA GLY A 329 -10.86 -10.31 -6.02
C GLY A 329 -9.37 -10.14 -6.28
N GLY A 330 -8.57 -11.03 -5.69
CA GLY A 330 -7.14 -11.05 -5.87
C GLY A 330 -6.41 -10.40 -4.70
N HIS A 331 -5.35 -11.05 -4.24
CA HIS A 331 -4.59 -10.60 -3.06
C HIS A 331 -3.16 -10.11 -3.36
N GLN A 332 -2.54 -10.64 -4.42
CA GLN A 332 -1.19 -10.25 -4.86
C GLN A 332 -1.05 -8.73 -5.05
N LEU A 333 0.02 -8.16 -4.51
CA LEU A 333 0.21 -6.71 -4.41
C LEU A 333 0.32 -6.08 -5.80
N ASN A 334 1.23 -6.57 -6.66
CA ASN A 334 1.45 -5.95 -7.95
C ASN A 334 0.30 -6.27 -8.91
N GLN A 335 -0.11 -7.54 -8.97
CA GLN A 335 -1.08 -8.02 -9.95
C GLN A 335 -2.53 -7.61 -9.66
N HIS A 336 -2.96 -7.58 -8.40
CA HIS A 336 -4.38 -7.36 -8.08
C HIS A 336 -4.64 -5.99 -7.48
N TYR A 337 -3.70 -5.44 -6.71
CA TYR A 337 -3.84 -4.10 -6.14
C TYR A 337 -3.26 -3.04 -7.06
N LEU A 338 -1.96 -3.03 -7.29
CA LEU A 338 -1.31 -1.95 -8.03
C LEU A 338 -1.73 -1.92 -9.51
N ASP A 339 -1.94 -3.06 -10.19
CA ASP A 339 -2.45 -3.07 -11.58
C ASP A 339 -3.89 -2.58 -11.73
N GLY A 340 -4.70 -2.72 -10.68
CA GLY A 340 -6.09 -2.27 -10.65
C GLY A 340 -6.20 -0.79 -10.25
N MET A 341 -5.45 -0.39 -9.22
CA MET A 341 -5.59 0.92 -8.57
C MET A 341 -4.53 1.92 -9.02
N PHE A 342 -3.34 1.46 -9.43
CA PHE A 342 -2.19 2.27 -9.85
C PHE A 342 -1.58 1.74 -11.17
N PRO A 343 -2.37 1.72 -12.26
CA PRO A 343 -1.95 1.08 -13.49
C PRO A 343 -0.74 1.79 -14.08
N LEU A 344 0.26 1.02 -14.51
CA LEU A 344 1.40 1.54 -15.27
C LEU A 344 1.02 1.78 -16.74
N ASP A 345 1.81 2.60 -17.41
CA ASP A 345 1.77 2.73 -18.86
C ASP A 345 2.39 1.50 -19.55
N LYS A 346 2.35 1.48 -20.89
CA LYS A 346 2.91 0.37 -21.68
C LYS A 346 4.42 0.17 -21.48
N SER A 347 5.14 1.21 -21.03
CA SER A 347 6.58 1.13 -20.80
C SER A 347 6.92 0.50 -19.44
N LEU A 348 5.94 0.35 -18.55
CA LEU A 348 6.11 -0.10 -17.16
C LEU A 348 7.10 0.76 -16.35
N ARG A 349 7.23 2.05 -16.69
CA ARG A 349 8.15 3.00 -16.03
C ARG A 349 7.45 4.12 -15.29
N LYS A 350 6.16 4.34 -15.55
CA LYS A 350 5.36 5.38 -14.93
C LYS A 350 3.90 4.97 -14.83
N ALA A 351 3.20 5.51 -13.85
CA ALA A 351 1.76 5.32 -13.72
C ALA A 351 1.04 6.12 -14.83
N ARG A 352 0.09 5.49 -15.51
CA ARG A 352 -0.71 6.17 -16.54
C ARG A 352 -1.82 7.00 -15.89
N ARG A 353 -2.38 7.95 -16.64
CA ARG A 353 -3.62 8.64 -16.24
C ARG A 353 -4.75 7.63 -16.08
N ALA A 354 -5.64 7.89 -15.14
CA ALA A 354 -6.87 7.13 -14.96
C ALA A 354 -7.77 7.29 -16.19
N ARG A 355 -8.42 6.19 -16.59
CA ARG A 355 -9.34 6.09 -17.71
C ARG A 355 -10.72 5.69 -17.19
N GLU A 356 -11.73 5.81 -18.03
CA GLU A 356 -13.05 5.27 -17.74
C GLU A 356 -12.97 3.78 -17.37
N GLY A 357 -13.69 3.39 -16.32
CA GLY A 357 -13.65 2.04 -15.75
C GLY A 357 -12.48 1.74 -14.82
N ASP A 358 -11.45 2.60 -14.70
CA ASP A 358 -10.41 2.41 -13.68
C ASP A 358 -10.95 2.70 -12.28
N PHE A 359 -10.45 2.00 -11.27
CA PHE A 359 -10.82 2.19 -9.87
C PHE A 359 -10.75 3.67 -9.44
N MET A 360 -9.62 4.33 -9.72
CA MET A 360 -9.38 5.72 -9.32
C MET A 360 -10.23 6.74 -10.10
N ASN A 361 -10.84 6.34 -11.21
CA ASN A 361 -11.74 7.19 -11.99
C ASN A 361 -13.21 7.04 -11.57
N HIS A 362 -13.56 6.05 -10.75
CA HIS A 362 -14.94 5.89 -10.32
C HIS A 362 -15.36 7.05 -9.43
N LYS A 363 -16.63 7.44 -9.57
CA LYS A 363 -17.26 8.42 -8.69
C LYS A 363 -17.28 7.89 -7.26
N VAL A 364 -17.11 8.79 -6.30
CA VAL A 364 -17.16 8.45 -4.88
C VAL A 364 -18.56 8.01 -4.49
N ARG A 365 -18.64 6.81 -3.93
CA ARG A 365 -19.86 6.24 -3.36
C ARG A 365 -19.60 5.89 -1.90
N ILE A 366 -20.53 6.24 -1.01
CA ILE A 366 -20.38 6.02 0.43
C ILE A 366 -21.56 5.19 0.93
N ARG A 367 -21.28 4.26 1.86
CA ARG A 367 -22.30 3.48 2.55
C ARG A 367 -22.92 4.32 3.68
N ARG A 368 -24.23 4.57 3.59
CA ARG A 368 -25.03 5.22 4.64
C ARG A 368 -26.29 4.41 4.89
N ASN A 369 -26.55 4.05 6.16
CA ASN A 369 -27.72 3.24 6.57
C ASN A 369 -27.92 1.98 5.71
N GLY A 370 -26.83 1.25 5.43
CA GLY A 370 -26.85 0.04 4.61
C GLY A 370 -26.95 0.26 3.09
N THR A 371 -27.18 1.49 2.61
CA THR A 371 -27.28 1.80 1.17
C THR A 371 -26.02 2.52 0.67
N ILE A 372 -25.53 2.15 -0.51
CA ILE A 372 -24.36 2.77 -1.15
C ILE A 372 -24.81 3.77 -2.21
N LYS A 373 -24.48 5.05 -2.03
CA LYS A 373 -24.90 6.13 -2.94
C LYS A 373 -23.73 7.02 -3.34
N GLU A 374 -23.78 7.54 -4.57
CA GLU A 374 -22.89 8.62 -5.00
C GLU A 374 -23.03 9.80 -4.03
N THR A 375 -21.92 10.41 -3.65
CA THR A 375 -21.88 11.49 -2.66
C THR A 375 -21.16 12.69 -3.24
N THR A 376 -21.80 13.87 -3.24
CA THR A 376 -21.20 15.12 -3.71
C THR A 376 -20.16 15.63 -2.72
N ARG A 377 -19.31 16.58 -3.14
CA ARG A 377 -18.28 17.20 -2.30
C ARG A 377 -18.85 17.74 -0.98
N GLU A 378 -19.97 18.47 -1.01
CA GLU A 378 -20.61 19.02 0.19
C GLU A 378 -21.10 17.95 1.17
N GLN A 379 -21.46 16.78 0.64
CA GLN A 379 -22.05 15.71 1.43
C GLN A 379 -20.99 14.73 1.97
N LEU A 380 -19.71 14.92 1.67
CA LEU A 380 -18.66 14.04 2.18
C LEU A 380 -18.63 14.07 3.71
N PRO A 381 -18.60 12.89 4.36
CA PRO A 381 -18.40 12.83 5.81
C PRO A 381 -16.98 13.31 6.14
N ARG A 382 -16.81 13.69 7.41
CA ARG A 382 -15.52 14.08 7.95
C ARG A 382 -14.46 12.98 7.75
N GLY A 383 -13.21 13.41 7.53
CA GLY A 383 -12.08 12.53 7.20
C GLY A 383 -12.00 12.11 5.73
N LEU A 384 -12.99 12.46 4.90
CA LEU A 384 -12.94 12.31 3.45
C LEU A 384 -12.85 13.68 2.77
N GLU A 385 -11.62 14.11 2.52
CA GLU A 385 -11.32 15.40 1.90
C GLU A 385 -10.73 15.21 0.50
N ILE A 386 -10.98 16.20 -0.36
CA ILE A 386 -10.35 16.26 -1.67
C ILE A 386 -8.89 16.64 -1.48
N VAL A 387 -8.00 15.82 -2.02
CA VAL A 387 -6.57 16.04 -2.03
C VAL A 387 -6.20 16.68 -3.36
N ASN A 388 -5.74 17.92 -3.30
CA ASN A 388 -5.25 18.62 -4.49
C ASN A 388 -3.84 18.15 -4.86
N ASP A 389 -3.47 18.33 -6.12
CA ASP A 389 -2.09 18.16 -6.56
C ASP A 389 -1.31 19.38 -6.05
N GLY A 390 -0.22 19.15 -5.32
CA GLY A 390 0.67 20.20 -4.85
C GLY A 390 1.51 20.79 -5.99
N GLU A 391 2.04 22.00 -5.79
CA GLU A 391 2.91 22.63 -6.79
C GLU A 391 4.17 21.80 -7.03
N VAL A 392 4.35 21.38 -8.28
CA VAL A 392 5.59 20.78 -8.77
C VAL A 392 6.45 21.90 -9.33
N THR A 393 7.38 22.44 -8.53
CA THR A 393 8.42 23.35 -9.05
C THR A 393 9.44 22.55 -9.85
N THR A 394 9.09 22.16 -11.08
CA THR A 394 10.05 21.61 -12.04
C THR A 394 10.59 22.74 -12.90
N ALA A 395 11.73 23.31 -12.50
CA ALA A 395 12.66 23.91 -13.45
C ALA A 395 13.44 22.77 -14.12
N ALA A 396 12.85 22.15 -15.13
CA ALA A 396 13.54 21.24 -16.02
C ALA A 396 12.89 21.33 -17.40
N THR A 397 13.51 22.13 -18.26
CA THR A 397 13.21 22.23 -19.69
C THR A 397 13.27 20.84 -20.30
N GLU A 398 12.20 20.42 -20.96
CA GLU A 398 12.20 19.24 -21.81
C GLU A 398 13.26 19.43 -22.92
N PRO A 399 14.22 18.51 -23.12
CA PRO A 399 15.00 18.53 -24.33
C PRO A 399 14.13 17.97 -25.46
N GLU A 400 13.83 18.83 -26.45
CA GLU A 400 13.20 18.44 -27.71
C GLU A 400 13.99 17.29 -28.34
N ALA A 401 13.29 16.20 -28.67
CA ALA A 401 13.83 15.13 -29.48
C ALA A 401 13.96 15.63 -30.92
N GLY A 402 15.16 16.07 -31.29
CA GLY A 402 15.50 16.33 -32.70
C GLY A 402 15.41 15.04 -33.53
N PRO A 403 14.97 15.10 -34.79
CA PRO A 403 14.82 13.92 -35.63
C PRO A 403 16.20 13.35 -35.98
N SER A 404 16.47 12.12 -35.58
CA SER A 404 17.64 11.35 -36.02
C SER A 404 17.35 10.72 -37.38
N ASN A 405 17.97 11.24 -38.45
CA ASN A 405 18.13 10.55 -39.73
C ASN A 405 19.55 10.80 -40.27
N GLY A 406 20.13 9.76 -40.87
CA GLY A 406 21.47 9.71 -41.48
C GLY A 406 22.41 8.88 -40.61
N ASP A 407 22.51 7.56 -40.75
CA ASP A 407 22.86 6.75 -41.92
C ASP A 407 24.17 7.16 -42.61
N PHE A 408 25.00 6.14 -42.77
CA PHE A 408 26.40 6.15 -43.15
C PHE A 408 26.57 6.58 -44.61
N GLY A 409 27.44 7.55 -44.87
CA GLY A 409 27.80 7.97 -46.23
C GLY A 409 28.62 6.92 -46.97
N ILE A 410 28.20 6.61 -48.20
CA ILE A 410 29.07 6.19 -49.30
C ILE A 410 28.78 7.09 -50.50
N THR A 411 29.85 7.36 -51.22
CA THR A 411 30.20 8.42 -52.16
C THR A 411 29.51 8.43 -53.53
N ASN A 412 29.48 9.65 -54.08
CA ASN A 412 29.72 10.07 -55.48
C ASN A 412 28.57 10.21 -56.49
N GLU A 413 28.76 11.29 -57.26
CA GLU A 413 28.33 11.61 -58.64
C GLU A 413 27.01 12.36 -58.85
N ASP A 414 27.19 13.66 -59.16
CA ASP A 414 26.72 14.40 -60.34
C ASP A 414 25.27 14.22 -60.80
N GLU A 415 24.48 15.31 -60.77
CA GLU A 415 23.88 15.91 -61.96
C GLU A 415 23.04 17.16 -61.63
N GLU A 416 22.93 18.02 -62.65
CA GLU A 416 22.45 19.39 -62.66
C GLU A 416 20.92 19.58 -62.57
N GLU A 417 20.56 20.87 -62.41
CA GLU A 417 19.38 21.57 -62.94
C GLU A 417 18.19 21.89 -62.01
N GLY A 418 17.76 23.16 -62.11
CA GLY A 418 16.33 23.47 -62.14
C GLY A 418 15.80 24.46 -61.12
N TRP A 419 16.08 25.76 -61.31
CA TRP A 419 15.33 26.85 -60.68
C TRP A 419 13.92 26.96 -61.27
N ILE A 420 12.84 26.75 -60.49
CA ILE A 420 11.51 27.36 -60.71
C ILE A 420 10.77 27.54 -59.36
N GLU A 421 10.59 28.78 -58.91
CA GLU A 421 9.43 29.19 -58.10
C GLU A 421 8.31 29.65 -59.05
N PRO A 422 7.01 29.45 -58.72
CA PRO A 422 6.28 30.58 -58.12
C PRO A 422 5.14 30.25 -57.13
N ASP A 423 4.99 31.16 -56.16
CA ASP A 423 3.77 31.72 -55.56
C ASP A 423 2.48 30.87 -55.41
N HIS A 424 2.12 30.57 -54.15
CA HIS A 424 0.76 30.84 -53.63
C HIS A 424 0.70 31.01 -52.10
N LYS A 425 -0.07 32.03 -51.69
CA LYS A 425 -0.28 32.57 -50.33
C LYS A 425 -1.20 31.70 -49.44
N PRO A 426 -1.31 31.99 -48.12
CA PRO A 426 -1.40 30.98 -47.05
C PRO A 426 -2.83 30.62 -46.65
N SER A 427 -3.03 29.37 -46.21
CA SER A 427 -4.16 29.00 -45.35
C SER A 427 -3.73 29.05 -43.88
N GLN A 428 -4.51 29.78 -43.10
CA GLN A 428 -4.41 29.90 -41.65
C GLN A 428 -4.48 28.51 -40.99
N GLY A 429 -3.52 28.23 -40.12
CA GLY A 429 -3.51 27.08 -39.21
C GLY A 429 -3.14 27.58 -37.83
N ASP A 430 -4.08 27.44 -36.92
CA ASP A 430 -4.13 28.02 -35.59
C ASP A 430 -2.88 27.77 -34.72
N SER A 431 -2.53 28.81 -33.98
CA SER A 431 -1.56 28.79 -32.89
C SER A 431 -1.95 27.75 -31.83
N ASN A 432 -1.16 26.68 -31.72
CA ASN A 432 -1.18 25.78 -30.58
C ASN A 432 -0.68 26.51 -29.32
N GLY A 433 -1.62 27.08 -28.56
CA GLY A 433 -1.39 27.52 -27.19
C GLY A 433 -1.17 26.30 -26.28
N SER A 434 -0.06 26.31 -25.56
CA SER A 434 0.24 25.38 -24.47
C SER A 434 -0.87 25.42 -23.41
N GLU A 435 -1.70 24.38 -23.34
CA GLU A 435 -2.68 24.21 -22.26
C GLU A 435 -1.96 23.90 -20.94
N LYS A 436 -1.71 24.96 -20.16
CA LYS A 436 -1.49 24.84 -18.72
C LYS A 436 -2.77 24.30 -18.10
N THR A 437 -2.80 23.02 -17.72
CA THR A 437 -3.92 22.45 -16.98
C THR A 437 -3.93 23.03 -15.56
N LYS A 438 -4.61 24.17 -15.36
CA LYS A 438 -5.05 24.57 -14.01
C LYS A 438 -5.92 23.45 -13.47
N ALA A 439 -5.66 22.98 -12.25
CA ALA A 439 -6.55 22.06 -11.57
C ALA A 439 -7.96 22.67 -11.55
N GLN A 440 -8.91 22.04 -12.23
CA GLN A 440 -10.32 22.46 -12.17
C GLN A 440 -10.79 22.24 -10.73
N GLU A 441 -11.11 23.34 -10.05
CA GLU A 441 -11.61 23.30 -8.69
C GLU A 441 -12.99 22.61 -8.70
N ILE A 442 -13.09 21.48 -7.99
CA ILE A 442 -14.30 20.65 -7.99
C ILE A 442 -15.43 21.44 -7.33
N THR A 443 -16.50 21.71 -8.08
CA THR A 443 -17.63 22.50 -7.55
C THR A 443 -18.34 21.75 -6.42
N PRO A 444 -19.01 22.44 -5.48
CA PRO A 444 -19.63 21.80 -4.31
C PRO A 444 -20.66 20.70 -4.66
N ASN A 445 -21.39 20.87 -5.76
CA ASN A 445 -22.38 19.90 -6.26
C ASN A 445 -21.80 18.78 -7.12
N GLN A 446 -20.50 18.82 -7.43
CA GLN A 446 -19.85 17.80 -8.23
C GLN A 446 -19.50 16.58 -7.37
N VAL A 447 -19.69 15.39 -7.95
CA VAL A 447 -19.28 14.12 -7.34
C VAL A 447 -17.79 13.92 -7.62
N PRO A 448 -16.92 13.91 -6.59
CA PRO A 448 -15.50 13.66 -6.78
C PRO A 448 -15.24 12.21 -7.18
N ARG A 449 -14.04 11.94 -7.69
CA ARG A 449 -13.57 10.59 -8.04
C ARG A 449 -12.73 10.00 -6.91
N MET A 450 -12.57 8.67 -6.90
CA MET A 450 -11.74 7.97 -5.90
C MET A 450 -10.31 8.52 -5.83
N GLY A 451 -9.71 8.84 -6.98
CA GLY A 451 -8.38 9.43 -7.05
C GLY A 451 -8.28 10.86 -6.50
N ASP A 452 -9.40 11.58 -6.40
CA ASP A 452 -9.44 12.91 -5.80
C ASP A 452 -9.36 12.83 -4.27
N LEU A 453 -9.81 11.71 -3.68
CA LEU A 453 -9.74 11.47 -2.24
C LEU A 453 -8.49 10.67 -1.84
N SER A 454 -7.82 9.99 -2.76
CA SER A 454 -6.62 9.20 -2.47
C SER A 454 -5.39 10.10 -2.45
N ARG A 455 -4.74 10.19 -1.28
CA ARG A 455 -3.47 10.91 -1.14
C ARG A 455 -2.34 10.15 -1.80
N LEU A 456 -2.32 8.81 -1.67
CA LEU A 456 -1.30 7.98 -2.32
C LEU A 456 -1.31 8.16 -3.85
N TRP A 457 -2.49 8.33 -4.45
CA TRP A 457 -2.67 8.57 -5.88
C TRP A 457 -1.98 9.84 -6.39
N LYS A 458 -1.75 10.83 -5.52
CA LYS A 458 -1.12 12.12 -5.84
C LYS A 458 0.40 12.02 -5.95
N TYR A 459 1.01 11.02 -5.34
CA TYR A 459 2.44 10.77 -5.46
C TYR A 459 2.88 10.14 -6.78
N ARG A 460 1.93 9.70 -7.62
CA ARG A 460 2.25 9.04 -8.87
C ARG A 460 3.17 9.89 -9.73
N ASN A 461 4.12 9.23 -10.38
CA ASN A 461 5.10 9.88 -11.26
C ASN A 461 5.91 10.99 -10.57
N GLY A 462 6.10 10.87 -9.26
CA GLY A 462 6.87 11.83 -8.46
C GLY A 462 6.11 13.08 -8.06
N GLY A 463 4.79 13.11 -8.27
CA GLY A 463 3.90 14.16 -7.80
C GLY A 463 3.92 14.34 -6.27
N LEU A 464 3.21 15.37 -5.82
CA LEU A 464 3.04 15.70 -4.42
C LEU A 464 1.56 15.93 -4.16
N PRO A 465 1.00 15.38 -3.07
CA PRO A 465 -0.25 15.91 -2.55
C PRO A 465 0.00 17.31 -1.97
N ASP A 466 -1.00 18.17 -2.05
CA ASP A 466 -0.98 19.45 -1.36
C ASP A 466 -0.98 19.23 0.17
N ASP A 467 -0.08 19.94 0.85
CA ASP A 467 0.12 19.90 2.30
C ASP A 467 -0.55 21.11 2.98
N SER A 468 -1.20 22.01 2.22
CA SER A 468 -1.87 23.22 2.72
C SER A 468 -3.04 22.97 3.68
N ASN A 469 -3.64 21.77 3.66
CA ASN A 469 -4.72 21.35 4.55
C ASN A 469 -4.22 20.67 5.85
N LEU A 470 -2.90 20.53 6.07
CA LEU A 470 -2.41 20.13 7.38
C LEU A 470 -2.71 21.26 8.37
N PRO A 471 -3.39 20.99 9.50
CA PRO A 471 -3.65 22.03 10.47
C PRO A 471 -2.31 22.64 10.92
N ASN A 472 -2.14 23.94 10.70
CA ASN A 472 -0.99 24.74 11.13
C ASN A 472 -0.78 24.77 12.66
N SER A 473 -1.58 24.03 13.43
CA SER A 473 -1.44 23.92 14.88
C SER A 473 -0.31 22.96 15.22
N LEU A 474 0.94 23.45 15.21
CA LEU A 474 2.03 23.05 16.12
C LEU A 474 3.32 23.87 15.90
N LEU A 475 3.36 24.79 14.93
CA LEU A 475 4.46 25.76 14.81
C LEU A 475 4.39 26.91 15.82
N VAL A 476 3.36 26.96 16.66
CA VAL A 476 3.19 28.00 17.69
C VAL A 476 2.84 27.35 19.02
N GLN A 477 3.82 26.78 19.73
CA GLN A 477 3.71 26.67 21.21
C GLN A 477 4.99 26.37 21.98
N ASP A 478 6.14 26.10 21.34
CA ASP A 478 7.41 25.97 22.08
C ASP A 478 8.10 27.32 22.39
N ALA A 479 7.66 28.42 21.77
CA ALA A 479 8.24 29.75 22.03
C ALA A 479 7.67 30.44 23.28
N THR A 480 6.52 30.01 23.79
CA THR A 480 5.82 30.71 24.90
C THR A 480 6.02 30.06 26.26
N VAL A 481 6.35 28.77 26.32
CA VAL A 481 6.61 28.05 27.59
C VAL A 481 8.04 28.30 28.11
N SER A 482 8.99 28.62 27.23
CA SER A 482 10.38 28.93 27.66
C SER A 482 10.53 30.33 28.29
N LYS A 483 9.59 31.27 28.07
CA LYS A 483 9.66 32.62 28.63
C LYS A 483 8.98 32.80 30.00
N SER A 484 8.09 31.90 30.43
CA SER A 484 7.42 32.02 31.73
C SER A 484 8.17 31.34 32.88
N VAL A 485 9.14 30.46 32.58
CA VAL A 485 9.92 29.75 33.62
C VAL A 485 11.21 30.50 34.03
N PHE A 486 11.63 31.52 33.26
CA PHE A 486 12.85 32.29 33.55
C PHE A 486 12.64 33.67 34.19
N ASN A 487 11.40 34.07 34.49
CA ASN A 487 11.08 35.35 35.15
C ASN A 487 10.52 35.19 36.58
N GLY A 488 10.82 34.07 37.23
CA GLY A 488 10.35 33.79 38.59
C GLY A 488 11.26 32.84 39.35
N ILE A 489 12.55 33.17 39.45
CA ILE A 489 13.47 32.68 40.49
C ILE A 489 14.33 33.86 40.95
#